data_AF-A0A1Q5UJK0-F1
#
_entry.id   AF-A0A1Q5UJK0-F1
#
_cell.length_a   1.000
_cell.length_b   1.000
_cell.length_c   1.000
_cell.angle_alpha   90.00
_cell.angle_beta   90.00
_cell.angle_gamma   90.00
#
_symmetry.space_group_name_H-M   'P 1'
#
loop_
_entity.id
_entity.type
_entity.pdbx_description
1 polymer ?
#
loop_
_entity_poly.entity_id
_entity_poly.type
_entity_poly.pdbx_seq_one_letter_code
_entity_poly.pdbx_strand_id
1 'polypeptide(L)'
;MDDADTGGQQATVYTPPELTALLDLTRKRSSNTPKLFGYKIGTQDRLGLVPGGLIIWLVWEIVPGLRLGDSDGADSFWGLESSEREQVRSVFIKALRELFE
;
A
#
# COMPACT_ATOMS: atom_id res chain seq x y z
N MET A 1 -29.21 -21.33 3.00
CA MET A 1 -27.89 -21.89 2.64
C MET A 1 -27.76 -21.57 1.18
N ASP A 2 -27.13 -20.44 0.83
CA ASP A 2 -26.72 -20.02 -0.53
C ASP A 2 -26.38 -18.51 -0.56
N ASP A 3 -25.37 -18.07 0.21
CA ASP A 3 -24.83 -16.69 0.08
C ASP A 3 -23.28 -16.63 0.16
N ALA A 4 -22.63 -17.68 0.66
CA ALA A 4 -21.17 -17.71 0.82
C ALA A 4 -20.42 -18.07 -0.48
N ASP A 5 -21.03 -18.84 -1.38
CA ASP A 5 -20.37 -19.33 -2.60
C ASP A 5 -20.28 -18.27 -3.71
N THR A 6 -21.20 -17.29 -3.74
CA THR A 6 -21.21 -16.25 -4.78
C THR A 6 -20.08 -15.23 -4.60
N GLY A 7 -19.65 -14.96 -3.37
CA GLY A 7 -18.55 -14.03 -3.08
C GLY A 7 -17.16 -14.58 -3.44
N GLY A 8 -16.93 -15.90 -3.30
CA GLY A 8 -15.63 -16.53 -3.57
C GLY A 8 -15.29 -16.66 -5.05
N GLN A 9 -16.29 -16.82 -5.93
CA GLN A 9 -16.05 -17.00 -7.37
C GLN A 9 -15.65 -15.70 -8.10
N GLN A 10 -16.04 -14.53 -7.59
CA GLN A 10 -15.70 -13.24 -8.21
C GLN A 10 -14.28 -12.75 -7.84
N ALA A 11 -13.64 -13.38 -6.86
CA ALA A 11 -12.41 -12.90 -6.24
C ALA A 11 -11.12 -13.51 -6.82
N THR A 12 -11.19 -14.45 -7.77
CA THR A 12 -9.99 -15.14 -8.31
C THR A 12 -9.30 -14.42 -9.47
N VAL A 13 -9.95 -13.44 -10.11
CA VAL A 13 -9.42 -12.69 -11.26
C VAL A 13 -9.44 -11.18 -11.00
N TYR A 14 -8.99 -10.77 -9.81
CA TYR A 14 -8.88 -9.35 -9.47
C TYR A 14 -7.44 -9.01 -9.09
N THR A 15 -6.86 -8.05 -9.81
CA THR A 15 -5.60 -7.42 -9.40
C THR A 15 -5.94 -6.04 -8.83
N PRO A 16 -5.70 -5.80 -7.54
CA PRO A 16 -6.00 -4.50 -6.95
C PRO A 16 -5.15 -3.39 -7.59
N PRO A 17 -5.70 -2.17 -7.71
CA PRO A 17 -4.98 -1.00 -8.17
C PRO A 17 -3.68 -0.76 -7.41
N GLU A 18 -3.65 -1.08 -6.10
CA GLU A 18 -2.49 -0.93 -5.23
C GLU A 18 -1.33 -1.83 -5.66
N LEU A 19 -1.60 -3.10 -5.98
CA LEU A 19 -0.58 -4.02 -6.49
C LEU A 19 -0.09 -3.56 -7.88
N THR A 20 -1.01 -3.10 -8.73
CA THR A 20 -0.67 -2.57 -10.06
C THR A 20 0.25 -1.35 -9.95
N ALA A 21 -0.08 -0.40 -9.06
CA ALA A 21 0.71 0.79 -8.82
C ALA A 21 2.08 0.46 -8.26
N LEU A 22 2.17 -0.43 -7.27
CA LEU A 22 3.46 -0.80 -6.66
C LEU A 22 4.37 -1.53 -7.66
N LEU A 23 3.82 -2.36 -8.55
CA LEU A 23 4.54 -2.99 -9.66
C LEU A 23 5.08 -1.95 -10.65
N ASP A 24 4.24 -0.99 -11.06
CA ASP A 24 4.64 0.07 -11.99
C ASP A 24 5.75 0.96 -11.39
N LEU A 25 5.58 1.39 -10.14
CA LEU A 25 6.55 2.24 -9.43
C LEU A 25 7.89 1.51 -9.19
N THR A 26 7.83 0.21 -8.89
CA THR A 26 9.05 -0.63 -8.79
C THR A 26 9.75 -0.73 -10.15
N ARG A 27 9.00 -0.94 -11.24
CA ARG A 27 9.55 -1.02 -12.61
C ARG A 27 10.20 0.29 -13.04
N LYS A 28 9.58 1.43 -12.69
CA LYS A 28 10.10 2.78 -12.93
C LYS A 28 11.28 3.14 -12.01
N ARG A 29 11.63 2.29 -11.05
CA ARG A 29 12.69 2.54 -10.06
C ARG A 29 12.44 3.82 -9.26
N SER A 30 11.18 4.04 -8.88
CA SER A 30 10.80 5.16 -8.01
C SER A 30 11.68 5.19 -6.76
N SER A 31 12.22 6.37 -6.43
CA SER A 31 12.95 6.60 -5.17
C SER A 31 12.03 6.82 -3.98
N ASN A 32 10.74 7.06 -4.23
CA ASN A 32 9.77 7.52 -3.23
C ASN A 32 8.86 6.38 -2.73
N THR A 33 9.00 5.18 -3.27
CA THR A 33 8.25 3.98 -2.85
C THR A 33 9.17 2.80 -2.59
N PRO A 34 8.80 1.90 -1.65
CA PRO A 34 9.59 0.71 -1.39
C PRO A 34 9.60 -0.22 -2.61
N LYS A 35 10.73 -0.85 -2.88
CA LYS A 35 10.83 -1.84 -3.95
C LYS A 35 10.03 -3.09 -3.60
N LEU A 36 9.20 -3.56 -4.53
CA LEU A 36 8.57 -4.86 -4.43
C LEU A 36 9.55 -5.97 -4.85
N PHE A 37 9.82 -6.92 -3.97
CA PHE A 37 10.66 -8.09 -4.26
C PHE A 37 9.85 -9.26 -4.82
N GLY A 38 8.59 -9.39 -4.40
CA GLY A 38 7.71 -10.44 -4.89
C GLY A 38 6.31 -10.35 -4.31
N TYR A 39 5.36 -11.02 -4.94
CA TYR A 39 4.01 -11.16 -4.46
C TYR A 39 3.44 -12.54 -4.78
N LYS A 40 2.41 -12.93 -4.02
CA LYS A 40 1.61 -14.13 -4.28
C LYS A 40 0.15 -13.76 -4.17
N ILE A 41 -0.65 -14.26 -5.11
CA ILE A 41 -2.11 -14.16 -5.08
C ILE A 41 -2.68 -15.54 -4.73
N GLY A 42 -3.71 -15.58 -3.90
CA GLY A 42 -4.42 -16.81 -3.57
C GLY A 42 -5.80 -16.55 -2.99
N THR A 43 -6.40 -17.61 -2.47
CA THR A 43 -7.69 -17.57 -1.79
C THR A 43 -7.53 -17.89 -0.31
N GLN A 44 -8.35 -17.25 0.51
CA GLN A 44 -8.43 -17.50 1.94
C GLN A 44 -9.10 -18.85 2.20
N ASP A 45 -8.57 -19.59 3.17
CA ASP A 45 -9.16 -20.86 3.58
C ASP A 45 -10.45 -20.66 4.40
N ARG A 46 -11.03 -21.75 4.89
CA ARG A 46 -12.30 -21.73 5.64
C ARG A 46 -12.22 -21.00 6.99
N LEU A 47 -11.01 -20.75 7.50
CA LEU A 47 -10.77 -20.04 8.75
C LEU A 47 -10.34 -18.59 8.51
N GLY A 48 -10.18 -18.19 7.24
CA GLY A 48 -9.89 -16.81 6.86
C GLY A 48 -11.02 -15.86 7.23
N LEU A 49 -10.69 -14.56 7.32
CA LEU A 49 -11.66 -13.50 7.61
C LEU A 49 -12.77 -13.45 6.55
N VAL A 50 -12.42 -13.80 5.31
CA VAL A 50 -13.35 -13.94 4.21
C VAL A 50 -13.11 -15.30 3.57
N PRO A 51 -13.77 -16.39 4.02
CA PRO A 51 -13.59 -17.71 3.44
C PRO A 51 -13.81 -17.73 1.93
N GLY A 52 -12.84 -18.26 1.17
CA GLY A 52 -12.85 -18.24 -0.31
C GLY A 52 -12.55 -16.88 -0.93
N GLY A 53 -12.38 -15.83 -0.15
CA GLY A 53 -12.03 -14.49 -0.61
C GLY A 53 -10.58 -14.36 -1.07
N LEU A 54 -10.27 -13.29 -1.79
CA LEU A 54 -8.92 -12.97 -2.26
C LEU A 54 -7.97 -12.70 -1.09
N ILE A 55 -6.73 -13.15 -1.23
CA ILE A 55 -5.62 -12.76 -0.37
C ILE A 55 -4.37 -12.52 -1.23
N ILE A 56 -3.63 -11.47 -0.89
CA ILE A 56 -2.39 -11.10 -1.57
C ILE A 56 -1.30 -10.97 -0.52
N TRP A 57 -0.22 -11.72 -0.71
CA TRP A 57 1.00 -11.60 0.09
C TRP A 57 2.00 -10.77 -0.69
N LEU A 58 2.62 -9.79 -0.02
CA LEU A 58 3.59 -8.88 -0.60
C LEU A 58 4.90 -8.97 0.19
N VAL A 59 6.02 -8.98 -0.52
CA VAL A 59 7.37 -8.90 0.06
C VAL A 59 8.04 -7.66 -0.52
N TRP A 60 8.29 -6.66 0.31
CA TRP A 60 8.83 -5.37 -0.12
C TRP A 60 10.00 -4.91 0.76
N GLU A 61 10.72 -3.90 0.28
CA GLU A 61 11.81 -3.24 0.99
C GLU A 61 11.36 -2.57 2.30
N ILE A 62 12.06 -2.87 3.39
CA ILE A 62 11.86 -2.16 4.66
C ILE A 62 12.61 -0.83 4.58
N VAL A 63 11.85 0.28 4.52
CA VAL A 63 12.41 1.64 4.49
C VAL A 63 12.48 2.17 5.92
N PRO A 64 13.67 2.50 6.46
CA PRO A 64 13.79 3.14 7.75
C PRO A 64 13.23 4.56 7.68
N GLY A 65 12.50 4.97 8.71
CA GLY A 65 11.96 6.33 8.76
C GLY A 65 11.02 6.55 9.94
N LEU A 66 10.65 7.81 10.14
CA LEU A 66 9.63 8.20 11.10
C LEU A 66 8.28 8.30 10.39
N ARG A 67 7.30 7.54 10.86
CA ARG A 67 5.93 7.67 10.38
C ARG A 67 5.33 8.98 10.92
N LEU A 68 4.96 9.86 10.01
CA LEU A 68 4.42 11.19 10.35
C LEU A 68 2.91 11.18 10.66
N GLY A 69 2.19 10.11 10.32
CA GLY A 69 0.80 9.88 10.69
C GLY A 69 0.32 8.46 10.37
N ASP A 70 -0.81 8.07 10.93
CA ASP A 70 -1.45 6.76 10.79
C ASP A 70 -2.99 6.88 10.78
N SER A 71 -3.70 5.79 11.10
CA SER A 71 -5.16 5.75 11.14
C SER A 71 -5.77 6.65 12.19
N ASP A 72 -5.01 6.97 13.24
CA ASP A 72 -5.51 7.64 14.44
C ASP A 72 -5.17 9.13 14.43
N GLY A 73 -4.21 9.56 13.61
CA GLY A 73 -3.90 10.96 13.39
C GLY A 73 -2.51 11.21 12.80
N ALA A 74 -2.08 12.47 12.86
CA ALA A 74 -0.77 12.91 12.37
C ALA A 74 0.01 13.66 13.46
N ASP A 75 -0.10 13.20 14.71
CA ASP A 75 0.49 13.87 15.87
C ASP A 75 2.00 14.05 15.73
N SER A 76 2.69 13.04 15.19
CA SER A 76 4.12 13.12 14.88
C SER A 76 4.44 14.28 13.93
N PHE A 77 3.60 14.54 12.93
CA PHE A 77 3.75 15.68 12.04
C PHE A 77 3.40 17.01 12.73
N TRP A 78 2.31 17.04 13.50
CA TRP A 78 1.85 18.27 14.17
C TRP A 78 2.74 18.70 15.33
N GLY A 79 3.47 17.77 15.93
CA GLY A 79 4.49 18.04 16.95
C GLY A 79 5.79 18.66 16.40
N LEU A 80 6.00 18.65 15.09
CA LEU A 80 7.17 19.28 14.45
C LEU A 80 7.07 20.81 14.49
N GLU A 81 8.23 21.48 14.50
CA GLU A 81 8.26 22.93 14.40
C GLU A 81 7.63 23.43 13.09
N SER A 82 7.19 24.69 13.09
CA SER A 82 6.57 25.27 11.90
C SER A 82 7.48 25.22 10.66
N SER A 83 8.79 25.41 10.85
CA SER A 83 9.80 25.34 9.80
C SER A 83 9.95 23.93 9.24
N GLU A 84 10.01 22.91 10.09
CA GLU A 84 10.13 21.51 9.71
C GLU A 84 8.88 21.01 8.98
N ARG A 85 7.68 21.38 9.46
CA ARG A 85 6.43 21.06 8.75
C ARG A 85 6.41 21.63 7.34
N GLU A 86 6.94 22.83 7.15
CA GLU A 86 7.02 23.44 5.84
C GLU A 86 8.03 22.74 4.92
N GLN A 87 9.17 22.31 5.46
CA GLN A 87 10.13 21.49 4.72
C GLN A 87 9.50 20.17 4.27
N VAL A 88 8.80 19.47 5.17
CA VAL A 88 8.08 18.23 4.84
C VAL A 88 7.06 18.46 3.72
N ARG A 89 6.25 19.53 3.80
CA ARG A 89 5.28 19.87 2.75
C ARG A 89 5.95 20.14 1.41
N SER A 90 7.03 20.92 1.41
CA SER A 90 7.78 21.25 0.20
C SER A 90 8.33 19.99 -0.49
N VAL A 91 8.96 19.11 0.30
CA VAL A 91 9.48 17.83 -0.20
C VAL A 91 8.35 16.92 -0.68
N PHE A 92 7.24 16.85 0.05
CA PHE A 92 6.09 16.04 -0.33
C PHE A 92 5.51 16.44 -1.70
N ILE A 93 5.32 17.75 -1.95
CA ILE A 93 4.82 18.23 -3.25
C ILE A 93 5.78 17.87 -4.38
N LYS A 94 7.09 17.96 -4.15
CA LYS A 94 8.08 17.55 -5.14
C LYS A 94 8.05 16.04 -5.38
N ALA A 95 8.10 15.24 -4.32
CA ALA A 95 8.10 13.78 -4.39
C ALA A 95 6.83 13.22 -5.03
N LEU A 96 5.68 13.86 -4.81
CA LEU A 96 4.42 13.49 -5.44
C LEU A 96 4.46 13.68 -6.97
N ARG A 97 5.09 14.75 -7.46
CA ARG A 97 5.24 14.98 -8.91
C ARG A 97 6.13 13.92 -9.55
N GLU A 98 7.23 13.56 -8.90
CA GLU A 98 8.14 12.49 -9.35
C GLU A 98 7.47 11.11 -9.45
N LEU A 99 6.30 10.89 -8.82
CA LEU A 99 5.53 9.65 -8.98
C LEU A 99 4.72 9.60 -10.29
N PHE A 100 4.44 10.75 -10.89
CA PHE A 100 3.65 10.86 -12.13
C PHE A 100 4.50 11.11 -13.38
N GLU A 101 5.79 11.38 -13.22
CA GLU A 101 6.80 11.50 -14.29
C GLU A 101 7.31 10.12 -14.75
#